data_AF-A0A958ITT8-F1
#
_entry.id   AF-A0A958ITT8-F1
#
_cell.length_a   1.000
_cell.length_b   1.000
_cell.length_c   1.000
_cell.angle_alpha   90.00
_cell.angle_beta   90.00
_cell.angle_gamma   90.00
#
_symmetry.space_group_name_H-M   'P 1'
#
loop_
_entity.id
_entity.type
_entity.pdbx_description
1 polymer ?
#
loop_
_entity_poly.entity_id
_entity_poly.type
_entity_poly.pdbx_seq_one_letter_code
_entity_poly.pdbx_strand_id
1 'polypeptide(L)'
;NLSIHLKGVSGRKFFRRAGRHLEKVLEDTAAFVTLRIEALQEVQVKHLNRLLKRLSRYGDRIYISLDEEVRHLIEIDSSVFNLVLERTGGRDRTGR
;
A
#
# COMPACT_ATOMS: atom_id res chain seq x y z
N ASN A 1 5.30 12.41 7.67
CA ASN A 1 4.43 11.24 7.44
C ASN A 1 3.78 11.41 6.08
N LEU A 2 3.84 10.41 5.21
CA LEU A 2 3.30 10.44 3.85
C LEU A 2 2.25 9.33 3.70
N SER A 3 1.07 9.65 3.18
CA SER A 3 0.04 8.65 2.87
C SER A 3 -0.22 8.62 1.37
N ILE A 4 -0.32 7.41 0.80
CA ILE A 4 -0.70 7.18 -0.59
C ILE A 4 -1.90 6.25 -0.62
N HIS A 5 -2.93 6.68 -1.35
CA HIS A 5 -4.16 5.93 -1.54
C HIS A 5 -4.22 5.37 -2.96
N LEU A 6 -4.32 4.05 -3.07
CA LEU A 6 -4.57 3.36 -4.33
C LEU A 6 -6.07 3.06 -4.42
N LYS A 7 -6.77 3.94 -5.14
CA LYS A 7 -8.19 3.81 -5.46
C LYS A 7 -8.34 3.53 -6.96
N GLY A 8 -8.36 2.26 -7.34
CA GLY A 8 -8.71 1.82 -8.69
C GLY A 8 -7.52 1.55 -9.62
N VAL A 9 -7.77 1.62 -10.93
CA VAL A 9 -6.86 1.07 -11.92
C VAL A 9 -5.65 1.97 -12.17
N SER A 10 -4.47 1.52 -11.71
CA SER A 10 -3.19 2.17 -11.96
C SER A 10 -2.32 1.34 -12.92
N GLY A 11 -1.72 1.99 -13.91
CA GLY A 11 -0.84 1.32 -14.88
C GLY A 11 0.61 1.17 -14.40
N ARG A 12 1.40 0.31 -15.07
CA ARG A 12 2.84 0.11 -14.79
C ARG A 12 3.66 1.40 -14.60
N LYS A 13 3.38 2.43 -15.40
CA LYS A 13 4.09 3.73 -15.32
C LYS A 13 3.90 4.40 -13.97
N PHE A 14 2.72 4.28 -13.37
CA PHE A 14 2.40 4.79 -12.04
C PHE A 14 3.28 4.11 -10.99
N PHE A 15 3.23 2.77 -10.87
CA PHE A 15 4.01 2.02 -9.87
C PHE A 15 5.52 2.29 -9.99
N ARG A 16 6.04 2.45 -11.21
CA ARG A 16 7.45 2.77 -11.43
C ARG A 16 7.82 4.18 -10.94
N ARG A 17 6.97 5.18 -11.20
CA ARG A 17 7.21 6.57 -10.74
C ARG A 17 7.01 6.67 -9.23
N ALA A 18 5.90 6.14 -8.71
CA ALA A 18 5.60 6.10 -7.29
C ALA A 18 6.73 5.45 -6.51
N GLY A 19 7.24 4.29 -6.96
CA GLY A 19 8.37 3.65 -6.30
C GLY A 19 9.63 4.49 -6.28
N ARG A 20 9.96 5.22 -7.36
CA ARG A 20 11.13 6.11 -7.40
C ARG A 20 11.00 7.28 -6.47
N HIS A 21 9.81 7.85 -6.40
CA HIS A 21 9.58 8.95 -5.49
C HIS A 21 9.60 8.48 -4.03
N LEU A 22 8.91 7.39 -3.71
CA LEU A 22 8.87 6.82 -2.36
C LEU A 22 10.23 6.40 -1.85
N GLU A 23 11.01 5.70 -2.67
CA GLU A 23 12.36 5.30 -2.31
C GLU A 23 13.23 6.51 -1.97
N LYS A 24 13.19 7.54 -2.82
CA LYS A 24 13.95 8.77 -2.59
C LYS A 24 13.50 9.50 -1.32
N VAL A 25 12.20 9.57 -1.06
CA VAL A 25 11.67 10.18 0.17
C VAL A 25 12.12 9.40 1.41
N LEU A 26 12.12 8.06 1.36
CA LEU A 26 12.54 7.21 2.48
C LEU A 26 14.05 7.25 2.72
N GLU A 27 14.83 7.44 1.66
CA GLU A 27 16.28 7.62 1.68
C GLU A 27 16.67 9.00 2.25
N ASP A 28 16.06 10.07 1.75
CA ASP A 28 16.42 11.45 2.08
C ASP A 28 15.84 11.90 3.42
N THR A 29 14.88 11.17 4.00
CA THR A 29 14.15 11.59 5.20
C THR A 29 13.93 10.44 6.18
N ALA A 30 13.55 10.75 7.42
CA ALA A 30 13.06 9.79 8.41
C ALA A 30 11.52 9.61 8.38
N ALA A 31 10.85 9.97 7.28
CA ALA A 31 9.40 9.89 7.17
C ALA A 31 8.87 8.44 7.17
N PHE A 32 7.73 8.22 7.81
CA PHE A 32 6.93 7.01 7.64
C PHE A 32 6.03 7.13 6.40
N VAL A 33 5.79 6.01 5.73
CA VAL A 33 4.92 5.90 4.56
C VAL A 33 3.77 4.97 4.86
N THR A 34 2.54 5.41 4.61
CA THR A 34 1.35 4.57 4.65
C THR A 34 0.85 4.33 3.23
N LEU A 35 0.77 3.06 2.82
CA LEU A 35 0.18 2.63 1.56
C LEU A 35 -1.19 2.05 1.85
N ARG A 36 -2.25 2.80 1.50
CA ARG A 36 -3.63 2.34 1.61
C ARG A 36 -4.10 1.81 0.26
N ILE A 37 -4.51 0.55 0.22
CA ILE A 37 -4.94 -0.14 -0.99
C ILE A 37 -6.42 -0.46 -0.84
N GLU A 38 -7.24 0.34 -1.52
CA GLU A 38 -8.70 0.20 -1.49
C GLU A 38 -9.21 -0.62 -2.68
N ALA A 39 -8.53 -0.54 -3.83
CA ALA A 39 -8.85 -1.36 -5.00
C ALA A 39 -7.59 -1.73 -5.78
N LEU A 40 -7.50 -2.98 -6.20
CA LEU A 40 -6.39 -3.54 -6.97
C LEU A 40 -6.91 -4.63 -7.92
N GLN A 41 -6.40 -4.67 -9.14
CA GLN A 41 -6.65 -5.77 -10.09
C GLN A 41 -5.48 -6.77 -10.12
N GLU A 42 -5.75 -8.02 -10.48
CA GLU A 42 -4.73 -9.07 -10.60
C GLU A 42 -3.53 -8.67 -11.47
N VAL A 43 -3.78 -7.96 -12.57
CA VAL A 43 -2.73 -7.46 -13.47
C VAL A 43 -1.79 -6.46 -12.79
N GLN A 44 -2.24 -5.82 -11.72
CA GLN A 44 -1.47 -4.86 -10.92
C GLN A 44 -0.72 -5.52 -9.77
N VAL A 45 -1.10 -6.72 -9.32
CA VAL A 45 -0.42 -7.45 -8.24
C VAL A 45 1.07 -7.58 -8.55
N LYS A 46 1.42 -7.95 -9.79
CA LYS A 46 2.83 -8.04 -10.21
C LYS A 46 3.57 -6.70 -10.17
N HIS A 47 2.87 -5.59 -10.38
CA HIS A 47 3.45 -4.25 -10.30
C HIS A 47 3.61 -3.77 -8.86
N LEU A 48 2.63 -4.07 -8.02
CA LEU A 48 2.67 -3.82 -6.59
C LEU A 48 3.78 -4.62 -5.91
N ASN A 49 3.90 -5.93 -6.18
CA ASN A 49 4.96 -6.76 -5.58
C ASN A 49 6.36 -6.27 -5.96
N ARG A 50 6.55 -5.75 -7.19
CA ARG A 50 7.81 -5.12 -7.59
C ARG A 50 8.06 -3.81 -6.85
N LEU A 51 7.01 -3.01 -6.62
CA LEU A 51 7.10 -1.81 -5.80
C LEU A 51 7.53 -2.16 -4.37
N LEU A 52 6.82 -3.09 -3.73
CA LEU A 52 7.11 -3.54 -2.36
C LEU A 52 8.52 -4.12 -2.26
N LYS A 53 8.91 -5.03 -3.16
CA LYS A 53 10.28 -5.58 -3.17
C LYS A 53 11.34 -4.48 -3.21
N ARG A 54 11.10 -3.39 -3.93
CA ARG A 54 12.05 -2.28 -4.02
C ARG A 54 12.13 -1.46 -2.73
N LEU A 55 10.98 -1.31 -2.06
CA LEU A 55 10.84 -0.57 -0.82
C LEU A 55 11.17 -1.42 0.43
N SER A 56 11.35 -2.73 0.28
CA SER A 56 11.64 -3.68 1.36
C SER A 56 12.79 -3.27 2.27
N ARG A 57 13.80 -2.57 1.74
CA ARG A 57 14.95 -2.06 2.52
C ARG A 57 14.56 -1.04 3.61
N TYR A 58 13.36 -0.46 3.50
CA TYR A 58 12.79 0.53 4.42
C TYR A 58 11.48 0.01 5.03
N GLY A 59 11.27 -1.31 5.03
CA GLY A 59 9.99 -1.94 5.37
C GLY A 59 9.50 -1.62 6.78
N ASP A 60 10.43 -1.44 7.72
CA ASP A 60 10.18 -1.01 9.10
C ASP A 60 9.44 0.33 9.19
N ARG A 61 9.58 1.20 8.18
CA ARG A 61 8.96 2.52 8.10
C ARG A 61 7.74 2.58 7.18
N ILE A 62 7.33 1.43 6.63
CA ILE A 62 6.22 1.32 5.69
C ILE A 62 5.07 0.57 6.35
N TYR A 63 3.93 1.25 6.41
CA TYR A 63 2.65 0.70 6.84
C TYR A 63 1.81 0.39 5.61
N ILE A 64 1.25 -0.81 5.54
CA ILE A 64 0.39 -1.25 4.44
C ILE A 64 -1.00 -1.49 5.01
N SER A 65 -1.98 -0.73 4.54
CA SER A 65 -3.39 -0.91 4.83
C SER A 65 -4.08 -1.51 3.61
N LEU A 66 -4.79 -2.63 3.82
CA LEU A 66 -5.51 -3.35 2.77
C LEU A 66 -7.00 -3.38 3.12
N ASP A 67 -7.84 -3.10 2.13
CA ASP A 67 -9.26 -3.46 2.22
C ASP A 67 -9.44 -4.98 2.16
N GLU A 68 -10.49 -5.49 2.80
CA GLU A 68 -10.81 -6.92 2.84
C GLU A 68 -11.08 -7.48 1.43
N GLU A 69 -11.66 -6.65 0.55
CA GLU A 69 -11.91 -6.99 -0.84
C GLU A 69 -10.63 -7.19 -1.67
N VAL A 70 -9.48 -6.62 -1.26
CA VAL A 70 -8.21 -6.79 -1.99
C VAL A 70 -7.21 -7.66 -1.25
N ARG A 71 -7.46 -7.96 0.02
CA ARG A 71 -6.58 -8.77 0.87
C ARG A 71 -6.29 -10.14 0.27
N HIS A 72 -7.26 -10.77 -0.39
CA HIS A 72 -7.09 -12.08 -0.99
C HIS A 72 -6.22 -12.07 -2.27
N LEU A 73 -5.99 -10.89 -2.86
CA LEU A 73 -5.20 -10.74 -4.08
C LEU A 73 -3.71 -10.49 -3.83
N ILE A 74 -3.33 -10.14 -2.60
CA ILE A 74 -1.95 -9.76 -2.26
C ILE A 74 -1.50 -10.49 -1.01
N GLU A 75 -0.38 -11.19 -1.12
CA GLU A 75 0.36 -11.69 0.04
C GLU A 75 1.40 -10.64 0.46
N ILE A 76 1.24 -10.08 1.65
CA ILE A 76 2.18 -9.13 2.24
C ILE A 76 3.04 -9.87 3.26
N ASP A 77 4.36 -9.80 3.09
CA ASP A 77 5.29 -10.29 4.10
C ASP A 77 5.28 -9.35 5.32
N SER A 78 4.56 -9.75 6.36
CA SER A 78 4.45 -9.01 7.62
C SER A 78 5.74 -9.00 8.44
N SER A 79 6.76 -9.76 8.04
CA SER A 79 8.09 -9.73 8.66
C SER A 79 8.91 -8.55 8.14
N VAL A 80 8.56 -8.04 6.95
CA VAL A 80 9.22 -6.90 6.30
C VAL A 80 8.39 -5.63 6.45
N PHE A 81 7.08 -5.72 6.30
CA PHE A 81 6.19 -4.56 6.31
C PHE A 81 5.24 -4.58 7.50
N ASN A 82 4.88 -3.39 7.99
CA ASN A 82 3.86 -3.25 9.01
C ASN A 82 2.47 -3.35 8.38
N LEU A 83 1.86 -4.54 8.42
CA LEU A 83 0.50 -4.73 7.93
C LEU A 83 -0.51 -4.18 8.96
N VAL A 84 -1.30 -3.21 8.53
CA VAL A 84 -2.40 -2.63 9.30
C VAL A 84 -3.71 -3.13 8.69
N LEU A 85 -4.45 -3.93 9.44
CA LEU A 85 -5.79 -4.34 9.03
C LEU A 85 -6.76 -3.22 9.39
N GLU A 86 -7.24 -2.49 8.39
CA GLU A 86 -8.39 -1.61 8.60
C GLU A 86 -9.62 -2.50 8.76
N ARG A 87 -10.13 -2.59 10.01
CA ARG A 87 -11.52 -3.04 10.19
C ARG A 87 -12.40 -2.00 9.50
N THR A 88 -13.06 -2.39 8.43
CA THR A 88 -14.24 -1.70 7.91
C THR A 88 -15.36 -1.86 8.94
N GLY A 89 -15.23 -1.15 10.06
CA GLY A 89 -16.24 -1.05 11.10
C GLY A 89 -17.09 0.19 10.85
N GLY A 90 -18.33 -0.03 10.39
CA GLY A 90 -19.42 0.94 10.51
C GLY A 90 -19.67 1.79 9.27
N ARG A 91 -20.33 1.21 8.25
CA ARG A 91 -21.50 1.90 7.71
C ARG A 91 -22.52 1.94 8.86
N ASP A 92 -22.41 2.94 9.73
CA ASP A 92 -23.55 3.34 10.55
C ASP A 92 -24.61 3.84 9.57
N ARG A 93 -25.45 2.90 9.16
CA ARG A 93 -26.84 3.17 8.91
C ARG A 93 -27.43 3.60 10.24
N THR A 94 -27.26 4.87 10.63
CA THR A 94 -28.32 5.53 11.38
C THR A 94 -29.46 5.78 10.41
N GLY A 95 -30.23 4.72 10.19
CA GLY A 95 -31.64 4.86 9.88
C GLY A 95 -32.35 5.25 11.16
N ARG A 96 -32.75 6.51 11.26
CA ARG A 96 -34.08 6.92 11.68
C ARG A 96 -34.25 8.42 11.43
#